data_AF-A0A1Y1WYF2-F1
#
_entry.id   AF-A0A1Y1WYF2-F1
#
_cell.length_a   1.000
_cell.length_b   1.000
_cell.length_c   1.000
_cell.angle_alpha   90.00
_cell.angle_beta   90.00
_cell.angle_gamma   90.00
#
_symmetry.space_group_name_H-M   'P 1'
#
loop_
_entity.id
_entity.type
_entity.pdbx_description
1 polymer ?
#
loop_
_entity_poly.entity_id
_entity_poly.type
_entity_poly.pdbx_seq_one_letter_code
_entity_poly.pdbx_strand_id
1 'polypeptide(L)'
;MSETDISSSTLLLNDNDSKNRNFHKAFRKKGIPSNEVVIDRYSCALQIDLLLLQGFLYVTQNYFCYYSNVVGFIHQVVIPLSKVKCILKKNAALVVPNAIQIDTKTGESYFMLSFINRDSVYNQLTSLLESYKVIKKINFYKFFFFYLNSNN
;
A
#
# COMPACT_ATOMS: atom_id res chain seq x y z
N MET A 1 20.33 -38.74 4.01
CA MET A 1 21.02 -37.83 3.06
C MET A 1 19.92 -37.14 2.29
N SER A 2 19.13 -36.24 2.91
CA SER A 2 19.38 -34.78 3.12
C SER A 2 19.54 -34.05 1.77
N GLU A 3 18.94 -32.91 1.44
CA GLU A 3 18.11 -31.89 2.10
C GLU A 3 17.81 -30.89 0.96
N THR A 4 16.63 -30.87 0.32
CA THR A 4 16.37 -29.87 -0.76
C THR A 4 15.00 -29.20 -0.77
N ASP A 5 14.06 -29.58 0.10
CA ASP A 5 12.70 -28.99 0.04
C ASP A 5 12.42 -27.88 1.07
N ILE A 6 13.34 -27.64 2.02
CA ILE A 6 13.14 -26.68 3.14
C ILE A 6 13.79 -25.30 2.87
N SER A 7 14.64 -25.18 1.84
CA SER A 7 15.33 -23.92 1.50
C SER A 7 14.44 -22.89 0.81
N SER A 8 13.47 -23.32 -0.01
CA SER A 8 12.65 -22.40 -0.83
C SER A 8 11.62 -21.61 -0.03
N SER A 9 11.05 -22.20 1.03
CA SER A 9 10.09 -21.54 1.93
C SER A 9 10.77 -20.59 2.92
N THR A 10 12.02 -20.89 3.32
CA THR A 10 12.82 -20.06 4.24
C THR A 10 13.44 -18.84 3.56
N LEU A 11 13.77 -18.94 2.27
CA LEU A 11 14.27 -17.81 1.46
C LEU A 11 13.18 -16.74 1.22
N LEU A 12 11.92 -17.13 1.06
CA LEU A 12 10.80 -16.19 0.90
C LEU A 12 10.48 -15.41 2.19
N LEU A 13 10.63 -16.04 3.36
CA LEU A 13 10.43 -15.40 4.66
C LEU A 13 11.54 -14.38 4.97
N ASN A 14 12.81 -14.75 4.73
CA ASN A 14 13.96 -13.88 4.98
C ASN A 14 13.96 -12.59 4.14
N ASP A 15 13.47 -12.67 2.91
CA ASP A 15 13.44 -11.54 2.00
C ASP A 15 12.34 -10.54 2.39
N ASN A 16 11.22 -11.03 2.90
CA ASN A 16 10.14 -10.22 3.47
C ASN A 16 10.57 -9.56 4.79
N ASP A 17 11.34 -10.25 5.64
CA ASP A 17 11.88 -9.67 6.88
C ASP A 17 12.87 -8.54 6.62
N SER A 18 13.73 -8.65 5.61
CA SER A 18 14.63 -7.56 5.22
C SER A 18 13.86 -6.35 4.68
N LYS A 19 12.85 -6.57 3.84
CA LYS A 19 11.96 -5.53 3.29
C LYS A 19 11.14 -4.85 4.39
N ASN A 20 10.56 -5.61 5.31
CA ASN A 20 9.82 -5.10 6.47
C ASN A 20 10.71 -4.27 7.38
N ARG A 21 11.93 -4.74 7.70
CA ARG A 21 12.88 -3.98 8.51
C ARG A 21 13.25 -2.64 7.86
N ASN A 22 13.49 -2.64 6.55
CA ASN A 22 13.80 -1.40 5.82
C ASN A 22 12.60 -0.45 5.75
N PHE A 23 11.40 -0.99 5.56
CA PHE A 23 10.14 -0.24 5.61
C PHE A 23 9.92 0.41 6.99
N HIS A 24 9.98 -0.37 8.07
CA HIS A 24 9.81 0.17 9.42
C HIS A 24 10.87 1.20 9.78
N LYS A 25 12.12 1.06 9.31
CA LYS A 25 13.15 2.09 9.46
C LYS A 25 12.80 3.37 8.71
N ALA A 26 12.34 3.26 7.46
CA ALA A 26 11.98 4.41 6.63
C ALA A 26 10.79 5.18 7.20
N PHE A 27 9.77 4.49 7.70
CA PHE A 27 8.51 5.11 8.16
C PHE A 27 8.38 5.23 9.68
N ARG A 28 9.44 4.93 10.45
CA ARG A 28 9.46 5.03 11.93
C ARG A 28 8.97 6.39 12.44
N LYS A 29 9.34 7.47 11.73
CA LYS A 29 8.98 8.86 12.08
C LYS A 29 7.50 9.20 11.80
N LYS A 30 6.79 8.42 11.00
CA LYS A 30 5.39 8.65 10.61
C LYS A 30 4.38 7.90 11.50
N GLY A 31 4.85 7.19 12.54
CA GLY A 31 3.97 6.53 13.51
C GLY A 31 3.29 5.25 12.98
N ILE A 32 3.90 4.57 11.99
CA ILE A 32 3.39 3.27 11.54
C ILE A 32 3.60 2.25 12.65
N PRO A 33 2.56 1.50 13.05
CA PRO A 33 2.70 0.53 14.11
C PRO A 33 3.58 -0.65 13.67
N SER A 34 4.36 -1.19 14.61
CA SER A 34 5.39 -2.22 14.34
C SER A 34 4.82 -3.58 13.93
N ASN A 35 3.51 -3.74 13.99
CA ASN A 35 2.77 -4.93 13.57
C ASN A 35 2.41 -4.91 12.08
N GLU A 36 2.61 -3.79 11.37
CA GLU A 36 2.30 -3.70 9.94
C GLU A 36 3.33 -4.44 9.11
N VAL A 37 2.86 -5.45 8.37
CA VAL A 37 3.70 -6.24 7.47
C VAL A 37 3.51 -5.70 6.05
N VAL A 38 4.61 -5.47 5.33
CA VAL A 38 4.58 -5.18 3.90
C VAL A 38 4.18 -6.45 3.17
N ILE A 39 3.05 -6.38 2.47
CA ILE A 39 2.55 -7.44 1.61
C ILE A 39 3.29 -7.36 0.28
N ASP A 40 3.31 -6.17 -0.32
CA ASP A 40 3.91 -5.94 -1.63
C ASP A 40 4.70 -4.63 -1.68
N ARG A 41 5.67 -4.60 -2.61
CA ARG A 41 6.46 -3.40 -2.92
C ARG A 41 6.45 -3.17 -4.43
N TYR A 42 5.98 -2.00 -4.83
CA TYR A 42 5.93 -1.57 -6.23
C TYR A 42 6.86 -0.39 -6.47
N SER A 43 7.67 -0.45 -7.53
CA SER A 43 8.43 0.71 -8.01
C SER A 43 7.49 1.65 -8.75
N CYS A 44 7.45 2.92 -8.36
CA CYS A 44 6.61 3.92 -9.01
C CYS A 44 7.11 5.34 -8.73
N ALA A 45 6.67 6.30 -9.54
CA ALA A 45 6.93 7.70 -9.35
C ALA A 45 5.68 8.43 -8.85
N LEU A 46 5.78 9.25 -7.81
CA LEU A 46 4.69 10.14 -7.40
C LEU A 46 4.85 11.46 -8.14
N GLN A 47 3.79 11.92 -8.81
CA GLN A 47 3.73 13.25 -9.38
C GLN A 47 3.26 14.27 -8.35
N ILE A 48 4.07 15.30 -8.15
CA ILE A 48 3.73 16.49 -7.38
C ILE A 48 3.95 17.69 -8.31
N ASP A 49 2.85 18.32 -8.71
CA ASP A 49 2.83 19.38 -9.72
C ASP A 49 3.56 18.96 -11.02
N LEU A 50 4.77 19.50 -11.24
CA LEU A 50 5.64 19.21 -12.39
C LEU A 50 6.81 18.26 -12.05
N LEU A 51 6.99 17.90 -10.78
CA LEU A 51 8.08 17.04 -10.33
C LEU A 51 7.62 15.58 -10.26
N LEU A 52 8.44 14.70 -10.83
CA LEU A 52 8.28 13.26 -10.71
C LEU A 52 9.26 12.74 -9.67
N LEU A 53 8.74 12.40 -8.50
CA LEU A 53 9.54 11.78 -7.45
C LEU A 53 9.59 10.29 -7.72
N GLN A 54 10.74 9.73 -8.06
CA GLN A 54 10.92 8.28 -8.19
C GLN A 54 11.05 7.63 -6.81
N GLY A 55 10.33 6.52 -6.61
CA GLY A 55 10.31 5.86 -5.31
C GLY A 55 9.64 4.50 -5.34
N PHE A 56 9.15 4.09 -4.18
CA PHE A 56 8.50 2.81 -3.97
C PHE A 56 7.20 3.00 -3.19
N LEU A 57 6.15 2.39 -3.70
CA LEU A 57 4.89 2.18 -2.98
C LEU A 57 4.96 0.85 -2.24
N TYR A 58 4.93 0.94 -0.93
CA TYR A 58 4.78 -0.18 -0.02
C TYR A 58 3.30 -0.37 0.30
N VAL A 59 2.82 -1.57 0.12
CA VAL A 59 1.45 -1.96 0.41
C VAL A 59 1.45 -2.84 1.63
N THR A 60 0.72 -2.42 2.66
CA THR A 60 0.52 -3.17 3.90
C THR A 60 -0.94 -3.54 4.04
N GLN A 61 -1.30 -4.28 5.08
CA GLN A 61 -2.67 -4.73 5.30
C GLN A 61 -3.63 -3.58 5.64
N ASN A 62 -3.12 -2.49 6.25
CA ASN A 62 -3.93 -1.35 6.67
C ASN A 62 -3.55 -0.01 6.01
N TYR A 63 -2.37 0.09 5.39
CA TYR A 63 -1.81 1.34 4.86
C TYR A 63 -1.17 1.18 3.47
N PHE A 64 -1.31 2.22 2.65
CA PHE A 64 -0.48 2.46 1.48
C PHE A 64 0.57 3.49 1.82
N CYS A 65 1.85 3.14 1.65
CA CYS A 65 2.96 3.95 2.10
C CYS A 65 3.91 4.21 0.94
N TYR A 66 4.05 5.47 0.55
CA TYR A 66 4.97 5.86 -0.50
C TYR A 66 6.23 6.46 0.09
N TYR A 67 7.38 6.00 -0.36
CA TYR A 67 8.69 6.54 -0.02
C TYR A 67 9.45 6.88 -1.29
N SER A 68 9.98 8.09 -1.35
CA SER A 68 10.93 8.51 -2.38
C SER A 68 12.10 9.25 -1.74
N ASN A 69 13.26 9.10 -2.38
CA ASN A 69 14.45 9.87 -2.05
C ASN A 69 15.08 10.29 -3.36
N VAL A 70 14.78 11.51 -3.79
CA VAL A 70 15.25 12.06 -5.06
C VAL A 70 16.07 13.31 -4.76
N VAL A 71 17.35 13.30 -5.15
CA VAL A 71 18.27 14.45 -5.00
C VAL A 71 18.31 14.99 -3.56
N GLY A 72 18.33 14.10 -2.57
CA GLY A 72 18.40 14.47 -1.14
C GLY A 72 17.08 14.90 -0.51
N PHE A 73 16.00 15.04 -1.29
CA PHE A 73 14.65 15.28 -0.77
C PHE A 73 13.94 13.96 -0.50
N ILE A 74 13.76 13.66 0.79
CA ILE A 74 13.00 12.50 1.23
C ILE A 74 11.53 12.89 1.33
N HIS A 75 10.69 12.27 0.48
CA HIS A 75 9.24 12.47 0.53
C HIS A 75 8.54 11.17 0.93
N GLN A 76 7.70 11.27 1.95
CA GLN A 76 7.03 10.13 2.58
C GLN A 76 5.54 10.40 2.76
N VAL A 77 4.72 9.55 2.16
CA VAL A 77 3.25 9.62 2.25
C VAL A 77 2.75 8.32 2.88
N VAL A 78 1.84 8.44 3.85
CA VAL A 78 1.20 7.31 4.50
C VAL A 78 -0.30 7.52 4.40
N ILE A 79 -0.99 6.64 3.68
CA ILE A 79 -2.41 6.70 3.40
C ILE A 79 -3.07 5.49 4.05
N PRO A 80 -3.83 5.66 5.13
CA PRO A 80 -4.62 4.57 5.70
C PRO A 80 -5.69 4.11 4.71
N LEU A 81 -5.89 2.80 4.55
CA LEU A 81 -6.94 2.23 3.70
C LEU A 81 -8.34 2.69 4.13
N SER A 82 -8.53 3.02 5.41
CA SER A 82 -9.77 3.64 5.92
C SER A 82 -10.10 4.98 5.27
N LYS A 83 -9.07 5.75 4.90
CA LYS A 83 -9.17 7.05 4.22
C LYS A 83 -9.19 6.93 2.71
N VAL A 84 -8.82 5.81 2.12
CA VAL A 84 -8.92 5.62 0.67
C VAL A 84 -10.39 5.56 0.27
N LYS A 85 -10.77 6.39 -0.69
CA LYS A 85 -12.12 6.44 -1.27
C LYS A 85 -12.20 5.50 -2.46
N CYS A 86 -11.36 5.73 -3.45
CA CYS A 86 -11.30 4.96 -4.69
C CYS A 86 -9.91 5.04 -5.31
N ILE A 87 -9.64 4.07 -6.19
CA ILE A 87 -8.42 4.01 -7.00
C ILE A 87 -8.90 4.07 -8.44
N LEU A 88 -8.33 4.97 -9.25
CA LEU A 88 -8.73 5.21 -10.63
C LEU A 88 -7.54 4.99 -11.56
N LYS A 89 -7.80 4.38 -12.72
CA LYS A 89 -6.84 4.32 -13.82
C LYS A 89 -6.97 5.60 -14.64
N LYS A 90 -5.91 6.41 -14.69
CA LYS A 90 -5.86 7.63 -15.51
C LYS A 90 -4.86 7.43 -16.64
N ASN A 91 -5.30 7.70 -17.86
CA ASN A 91 -4.41 7.85 -19.00
C ASN A 91 -4.06 9.34 -19.07
N ALA A 92 -2.85 9.72 -18.64
CA ALA A 92 -2.41 11.11 -18.78
C ALA A 92 -2.09 11.35 -20.26
N ALA A 93 -3.04 11.99 -20.97
CA ALA A 93 -3.11 12.07 -22.43
C ALA A 93 -1.94 12.79 -23.12
N LEU A 94 -0.97 13.35 -22.40
CA LEU A 94 0.11 14.15 -22.99
C LEU A 94 1.54 13.71 -22.64
N VAL A 95 1.81 12.93 -21.58
CA VAL A 95 3.21 12.66 -21.16
C VAL A 95 3.49 11.22 -20.67
N VAL A 96 2.57 10.50 -20.00
CA VAL A 96 2.84 9.11 -19.57
C VAL A 96 1.55 8.25 -19.56
N PRO A 97 1.46 7.18 -20.36
CA PRO A 97 0.25 6.36 -20.49
C PRO A 97 -0.10 5.43 -19.29
N ASN A 98 0.57 5.54 -18.14
CA ASN A 98 0.49 4.54 -17.05
C ASN A 98 0.31 5.15 -15.65
N ALA A 99 -0.69 6.00 -15.45
CA ALA A 99 -0.98 6.60 -14.15
C ALA A 99 -2.09 5.86 -13.37
N ILE A 100 -1.89 5.70 -12.07
CA ILE A 100 -2.89 5.27 -11.09
C ILE A 100 -3.11 6.43 -10.13
N GLN A 101 -4.36 6.86 -10.00
CA GLN A 101 -4.78 7.90 -9.08
C GLN A 101 -5.39 7.26 -7.83
N ILE A 102 -4.93 7.64 -6.65
CA ILE A 102 -5.49 7.23 -5.36
C ILE A 102 -6.19 8.42 -4.74
N ASP A 103 -7.51 8.35 -4.63
CA ASP A 103 -8.32 9.41 -4.03
C ASP A 103 -8.61 9.07 -2.58
N THR A 104 -8.40 10.05 -1.73
CA THR A 104 -8.74 9.97 -0.31
C THR A 104 -10.08 10.62 -0.02
N LYS A 105 -10.72 10.20 1.06
CA LYS A 105 -11.96 10.79 1.58
C LYS A 105 -11.76 12.22 2.07
N THR A 106 -10.51 12.61 2.36
CA THR A 106 -10.13 13.97 2.76
C THR A 106 -10.03 14.94 1.58
N GLY A 107 -10.21 14.46 0.34
CA GLY A 107 -10.14 15.29 -0.87
C GLY A 107 -8.77 15.34 -1.53
N GLU A 108 -7.76 14.69 -0.94
CA GLU A 108 -6.42 14.59 -1.52
C GLU A 108 -6.39 13.49 -2.60
N SER A 109 -5.79 13.81 -3.75
CA SER A 109 -5.64 12.88 -4.88
C SER A 109 -4.15 12.68 -5.16
N TYR A 110 -3.67 11.43 -5.10
CA TYR A 110 -2.26 11.10 -5.35
C TYR A 110 -2.09 10.43 -6.70
N PHE A 111 -1.30 11.05 -7.57
CA PHE A 111 -1.01 10.53 -8.91
C PHE A 111 0.29 9.75 -8.91
N MET A 112 0.19 8.43 -9.02
CA MET A 112 1.32 7.52 -9.11
C MET A 112 1.51 7.10 -10.56
N LEU A 113 2.73 7.19 -11.09
CA LEU A 113 3.10 6.89 -12.47
C LEU A 113 4.27 5.90 -12.52
N SER A 114 4.69 5.54 -13.73
CA SER A 114 5.87 4.69 -13.97
C SER A 114 5.75 3.28 -13.37
N PHE A 115 4.53 2.75 -13.29
CA PHE A 115 4.34 1.34 -12.94
C PHE A 115 4.74 0.45 -14.11
N ILE A 116 5.56 -0.57 -13.84
CA ILE A 116 5.96 -1.58 -14.83
C ILE A 116 4.74 -2.39 -15.30
N ASN A 117 3.89 -2.84 -14.35
CA ASN A 117 2.68 -3.62 -14.64
C ASN A 117 1.42 -2.91 -14.11
N ARG A 118 1.06 -1.76 -14.69
CA ARG A 118 -0.06 -0.92 -14.22
C ARG A 118 -1.34 -1.70 -13.96
N ASP A 119 -1.80 -2.52 -14.90
CA ASP A 119 -3.08 -3.23 -14.76
C ASP A 119 -3.04 -4.29 -13.65
N SER A 120 -1.92 -5.00 -13.48
CA SER A 120 -1.74 -5.93 -12.37
C SER A 120 -1.75 -5.20 -11.03
N VAL A 121 -0.97 -4.11 -10.91
CA VAL A 121 -0.89 -3.32 -9.68
C VAL A 121 -2.23 -2.71 -9.34
N TYR A 122 -2.94 -2.16 -10.32
CA TYR A 122 -4.29 -1.62 -10.14
C TYR A 122 -5.26 -2.69 -9.62
N ASN A 123 -5.25 -3.87 -10.22
CA ASN A 123 -6.12 -4.97 -9.79
C ASN A 123 -5.78 -5.43 -8.38
N GLN A 124 -4.49 -5.54 -8.03
CA GLN A 124 -4.03 -5.91 -6.69
C GLN A 124 -4.43 -4.86 -5.65
N LEU A 125 -4.17 -3.56 -5.91
CA LEU A 125 -4.53 -2.47 -5.01
C LEU A 125 -6.04 -2.38 -4.80
N THR A 126 -6.83 -2.51 -5.88
CA THR A 126 -8.29 -2.47 -5.81
C THR A 126 -8.84 -3.68 -5.05
N SER A 127 -8.33 -4.88 -5.35
CA SER A 127 -8.73 -6.11 -4.64
C SER A 127 -8.44 -6.03 -3.15
N LEU A 128 -7.29 -5.49 -2.78
CA LEU A 128 -6.92 -5.29 -1.37
C LEU A 128 -7.83 -4.26 -0.69
N LEU A 129 -8.11 -3.14 -1.34
CA LEU A 129 -9.03 -2.11 -0.81
C LEU A 129 -10.45 -2.67 -0.61
N GLU A 130 -10.96 -3.42 -1.57
CA GLU A 130 -12.29 -4.04 -1.45
C GLU A 130 -12.33 -5.09 -0.35
N SER A 131 -11.30 -5.94 -0.26
CA SER A 131 -11.16 -6.92 0.83
C SER A 131 -11.13 -6.22 2.20
N TYR A 132 -10.40 -5.12 2.33
CA TYR A 132 -10.35 -4.32 3.56
C TYR A 132 -11.72 -3.74 3.92
N LYS A 133 -12.46 -3.18 2.94
CA LYS A 133 -13.82 -2.65 3.16
C LYS A 133 -14.79 -3.74 3.62
N VAL A 134 -14.75 -4.91 2.98
CA VAL A 134 -15.60 -6.06 3.32
C VAL A 134 -15.30 -6.54 4.74
N ILE A 135 -14.03 -6.74 5.09
CA ILE A 135 -13.63 -7.20 6.43
C ILE A 135 -14.05 -6.19 7.50
N LYS A 136 -13.86 -4.88 7.26
CA LYS A 136 -14.32 -3.85 8.22
C LYS A 136 -15.84 -3.82 8.34
N LYS A 137 -16.57 -3.98 7.24
CA LYS A 137 -18.03 -4.05 7.24
C LYS A 137 -18.52 -5.26 8.05
N ILE A 138 -17.97 -6.45 7.81
CA ILE A 138 -18.30 -7.68 8.54
C ILE A 138 -18.00 -7.53 10.04
N ASN A 139 -16.81 -7.04 10.40
CA ASN A 139 -16.44 -6.84 11.81
C ASN A 139 -17.36 -5.82 12.50
N PHE A 140 -17.76 -4.76 11.78
CA PHE A 140 -18.73 -3.79 12.30
C PHE A 140 -20.09 -4.43 12.58
N TYR A 141 -20.64 -5.23 11.66
CA TYR A 141 -21.89 -5.95 11.92
C TYR A 141 -21.75 -6.97 13.05
N LYS A 142 -20.65 -7.71 13.11
CA LYS A 142 -20.40 -8.68 14.19
C LYS A 142 -20.34 -7.99 15.55
N PHE A 143 -19.66 -6.86 15.65
CA PHE A 143 -19.63 -6.05 16.88
C PHE A 143 -21.02 -5.51 17.24
N PHE A 144 -21.76 -5.00 16.26
CA PHE A 144 -23.12 -4.50 16.48
C PHE A 144 -24.08 -5.60 16.98
N PHE A 145 -24.04 -6.80 16.38
CA PHE A 145 -24.83 -7.94 16.85
C PHE A 145 -24.41 -8.42 18.24
N PHE A 146 -23.12 -8.42 18.56
CA PHE A 146 -22.65 -8.75 19.90
C PHE A 146 -23.10 -7.72 20.95
N TYR A 147 -23.07 -6.44 20.61
CA TYR A 147 -23.53 -5.36 21.47
C TYR A 147 -25.05 -5.42 21.72
N LEU A 148 -25.84 -5.74 20.70
CA LEU A 148 -27.30 -5.94 20.84
C LEU A 148 -27.63 -7.16 21.71
N ASN A 149 -26.85 -8.24 21.63
CA ASN A 149 -27.05 -9.43 22.45
C ASN A 149 -26.46 -9.34 23.87
N SER A 150 -25.62 -8.34 24.16
CA SER A 150 -25.08 -8.12 25.52
C SER A 150 -25.91 -7.13 26.36
N ASN A 151 -26.89 -6.45 25.77
CA ASN A 151 -27.77 -5.48 26.45
C ASN A 151 -29.23 -5.97 26.57
N ASN A 152 -29.48 -7.27 26.36
CA ASN A 152 -30.70 -8.00 26.71
C ASN A 152 -30.32 -9.12 27.68
#